data_AF-A0A923RPY5-F1
#
_entry.id   AF-A0A923RPY5-F1
#
_cell.length_a   1.000
_cell.length_b   1.000
_cell.length_c   1.000
_cell.angle_alpha   90.00
_cell.angle_beta   90.00
_cell.angle_gamma   90.00
#
_symmetry.space_group_name_H-M   'P 1'
#
loop_
_entity.id
_entity.type
_entity.pdbx_description
1 polymer ?
#
loop_
_entity_poly.entity_id
_entity_poly.type
_entity_poly.pdbx_seq_one_letter_code
_entity_poly.pdbx_strand_id
1 'polypeptide(L)'
;MSITDAIKDMEKYMGLEKDFSEYMNAPLPNNGHAYIQMDYKTGKQWVHCPYCGKKNFPVEEYTKISRLPYQCKGSNCREIFEVNV
;
A
#
# COMPACT_ATOMS: atom_id res chain seq x y z
N MET A 1 -45.59 5.01 3.53
CA MET A 1 -44.18 4.69 3.83
C MET A 1 -43.83 5.37 5.13
N SER A 2 -43.33 4.61 6.11
CA SER A 2 -42.83 5.18 7.36
C SER A 2 -41.49 5.86 7.10
N ILE A 3 -41.16 6.91 7.88
CA ILE A 3 -39.84 7.56 7.86
C ILE A 3 -38.73 6.52 8.10
N THR A 4 -39.00 5.49 8.89
CA THR A 4 -38.07 4.38 9.14
C THR A 4 -37.77 3.54 7.90
N ASP A 5 -38.72 3.42 6.97
CA ASP A 5 -38.52 2.63 5.75
C ASP A 5 -37.68 3.42 4.74
N ALA A 6 -37.88 4.75 4.68
CA ALA A 6 -37.10 5.64 3.84
C ALA A 6 -35.62 5.72 4.29
N ILE A 7 -35.36 5.71 5.60
CA ILE A 7 -34.00 5.68 6.16
C ILE A 7 -33.29 4.37 5.79
N LYS A 8 -33.95 3.22 5.97
CA LYS A 8 -33.37 1.91 5.62
C LYS A 8 -33.08 1.78 4.12
N ASP A 9 -33.95 2.31 3.27
CA ASP A 9 -33.74 2.29 1.83
C ASP A 9 -32.56 3.21 1.45
N MET A 10 -32.43 4.38 2.08
CA MET A 10 -31.25 5.25 1.93
C MET A 10 -29.94 4.58 2.38
N GLU A 11 -29.92 3.88 3.51
CA GLU A 11 -28.73 3.16 4.00
C GLU A 11 -28.25 2.09 3.00
N LYS A 12 -29.19 1.37 2.39
CA LYS A 12 -28.94 0.39 1.33
C LYS A 12 -28.33 1.02 0.07
N TYR A 13 -28.84 2.17 -0.37
CA TYR A 13 -28.29 2.89 -1.54
C TYR A 13 -26.95 3.58 -1.24
N MET A 14 -26.70 3.97 0.01
CA MET A 14 -25.42 4.56 0.43
C MET A 14 -24.31 3.52 0.67
N GLY A 15 -24.62 2.22 0.57
CA GLY A 15 -23.62 1.16 0.69
C GLY A 15 -22.98 1.06 2.07
N LEU A 16 -23.62 1.62 3.10
CA LEU A 16 -23.14 1.64 4.50
C LEU A 16 -23.13 0.25 5.15
N GLU A 17 -23.74 -0.75 4.51
CA GLU A 17 -23.68 -2.15 4.94
C GLU A 17 -22.33 -2.81 4.65
N LYS A 18 -21.53 -2.26 3.73
CA LYS A 18 -20.23 -2.82 3.38
C LYS A 18 -19.17 -2.29 4.33
N ASP A 19 -18.42 -3.20 4.94
CA ASP A 19 -17.28 -2.84 5.77
C ASP A 19 -16.28 -2.08 4.90
N PHE A 20 -15.90 -0.87 5.33
CA PHE A 20 -14.93 -0.03 4.63
C PHE A 20 -13.58 -0.76 4.46
N SER A 21 -13.30 -1.75 5.33
CA SER A 21 -12.14 -2.62 5.20
C SER A 21 -12.06 -3.35 3.86
N GLU A 22 -13.19 -3.62 3.18
CA GLU A 22 -13.24 -4.25 1.85
C GLU A 22 -12.62 -3.40 0.74
N TYR A 23 -12.55 -2.08 0.94
CA TYR A 23 -11.97 -1.13 -0.02
C TYR A 23 -10.56 -0.68 0.38
N MET A 24 -10.06 -1.13 1.53
CA MET A 24 -8.74 -0.81 2.02
C MET A 24 -7.72 -1.78 1.46
N ASN A 25 -6.55 -1.25 1.07
CA ASN A 25 -5.42 -2.11 0.75
C ASN A 25 -5.03 -2.91 1.99
N ALA A 26 -4.67 -4.18 1.82
CA ALA A 26 -4.13 -5.00 2.89
C ALA A 26 -2.93 -4.30 3.55
N PRO A 27 -2.76 -4.45 4.88
CA PRO A 27 -1.61 -3.87 5.56
C PRO A 27 -0.32 -4.36 4.92
N LEU A 28 0.65 -3.46 4.80
CA LEU A 28 1.94 -3.77 4.20
C LEU A 28 2.64 -4.88 5.00
N PRO A 29 3.36 -5.80 4.33
CA PRO A 29 4.10 -6.85 5.02
C PRO A 29 5.17 -6.21 5.92
N ASN A 30 5.04 -6.40 7.22
CA ASN A 30 5.98 -5.87 8.21
C ASN A 30 7.05 -6.92 8.56
N ASN A 31 7.59 -7.58 7.55
CA ASN A 31 8.59 -8.63 7.67
C ASN A 31 10.03 -8.11 7.48
N GLY A 32 10.21 -6.78 7.42
CA GLY A 32 11.51 -6.16 7.17
C GLY A 32 12.02 -6.27 5.73
N HIS A 33 11.21 -6.83 4.81
CA HIS A 33 11.54 -6.89 3.39
C HIS A 33 10.84 -5.76 2.64
N ALA A 34 11.54 -5.17 1.69
CA ALA A 34 10.95 -4.21 0.77
C ALA A 34 9.84 -4.85 -0.06
N TYR A 35 8.87 -4.05 -0.47
CA TYR A 35 7.84 -4.46 -1.42
C TYR A 35 7.89 -3.59 -2.68
N ILE A 36 7.47 -4.18 -3.81
CA ILE A 36 7.40 -3.49 -5.09
C ILE A 36 5.99 -2.96 -5.31
N GLN A 37 5.89 -1.69 -5.69
CA GLN A 37 4.64 -1.07 -6.09
C GLN A 37 4.83 -0.33 -7.42
N MET A 38 3.83 -0.45 -8.29
CA MET A 38 3.78 0.28 -9.55
C MET A 38 3.26 1.70 -9.32
N ASP A 39 3.98 2.69 -9.86
CA ASP A 39 3.54 4.08 -9.86
C ASP A 39 2.47 4.27 -10.95
N TYR A 40 1.22 4.48 -10.53
CA TYR A 40 0.06 4.60 -11.42
C TYR A 40 0.17 5.71 -12.47
N LYS A 41 1.01 6.73 -12.25
CA LYS A 41 1.19 7.83 -13.21
C LYS A 41 2.17 7.49 -14.33
N THR A 42 3.16 6.65 -14.03
CA THR A 42 4.30 6.40 -14.94
C THR A 42 4.41 4.95 -15.40
N GLY A 43 3.70 4.03 -14.76
CA GLY A 43 3.80 2.58 -14.98
C GLY A 43 5.10 1.95 -14.44
N LYS A 44 6.00 2.74 -13.83
CA LYS A 44 7.29 2.25 -13.34
C LYS A 44 7.14 1.53 -12.01
N GLN A 45 7.91 0.46 -11.83
CA GLN A 45 8.01 -0.25 -10.55
C GLN A 45 9.00 0.45 -9.63
N TRP A 46 8.68 0.49 -8.33
CA TRP A 46 9.52 1.10 -7.31
C TRP A 46 9.63 0.20 -6.09
N VAL A 47 10.81 0.25 -5.46
CA VAL A 47 11.02 -0.30 -4.12
C VAL A 47 10.44 0.66 -3.09
N HIS A 48 9.57 0.15 -2.22
CA HIS A 48 9.00 0.88 -1.11
C HIS A 48 9.52 0.35 0.24
N CYS A 49 9.68 1.27 1.19
CA CYS A 49 10.06 0.93 2.56
C CYS A 49 8.90 0.20 3.25
N PRO A 50 9.12 -0.97 3.88
CA PRO A 50 8.06 -1.71 4.57
C PRO A 50 7.54 -0.98 5.82
N TYR A 51 8.35 -0.11 6.43
CA TYR A 51 8.00 0.57 7.68
C TYR A 51 7.16 1.84 7.48
N CYS A 52 7.49 2.65 6.48
CA CYS A 52 6.84 3.96 6.27
C CYS A 52 6.18 4.11 4.90
N GLY A 53 6.23 3.08 4.05
CA GLY A 53 5.65 3.08 2.70
C GLY A 53 6.34 4.03 1.71
N LYS A 54 7.42 4.70 2.10
CA LYS A 54 8.08 5.69 1.24
C LYS A 54 8.70 5.02 0.02
N LYS A 55 8.46 5.64 -1.14
CA LYS A 55 9.09 5.33 -2.43
C LYS A 55 10.59 5.64 -2.38
N ASN A 56 11.45 4.64 -2.61
CA ASN A 56 12.91 4.78 -2.46
C ASN A 56 13.65 4.89 -3.80
N PHE A 57 13.57 3.87 -4.66
CA PHE A 57 14.23 3.88 -5.97
C PHE A 57 13.47 3.01 -6.99
N PRO A 58 13.57 3.33 -8.29
CA PRO A 58 12.87 2.59 -9.34
C PRO A 58 13.55 1.26 -9.61
N VAL A 59 12.78 0.33 -10.17
CA VAL A 59 13.25 -0.99 -10.58
C VAL A 59 12.83 -1.24 -12.02
N GLU A 60 13.77 -1.72 -12.83
CA GLU A 60 13.54 -2.06 -14.24
C GLU A 60 13.35 -3.58 -14.37
N GLU A 61 12.81 -4.04 -15.50
CA GLU A 61 12.45 -5.45 -15.74
C GLU A 61 13.60 -6.45 -15.48
N TYR A 62 14.83 -6.05 -15.77
CA TYR A 62 16.02 -6.91 -15.63
C TYR A 62 16.81 -6.66 -14.34
N THR A 63 16.35 -5.75 -13.48
CA THR A 63 17.04 -5.49 -12.23
C THR A 63 16.91 -6.69 -11.31
N LYS A 64 18.06 -7.20 -10.84
CA LYS A 64 18.13 -8.27 -9.85
C LYS A 64 18.91 -7.79 -8.65
N ILE A 65 18.29 -7.83 -7.48
CA ILE A 65 18.89 -7.43 -6.21
C ILE A 65 18.63 -8.56 -5.22
N SER A 66 19.67 -9.04 -4.55
CA SER A 66 19.53 -10.10 -3.55
C SER A 66 20.15 -9.66 -2.23
N ARG A 67 19.37 -9.80 -1.15
CA ARG A 67 19.77 -9.59 0.25
C ARG A 67 20.50 -8.26 0.47
N LEU A 68 20.06 -7.20 -0.21
CA LEU A 68 20.66 -5.88 -0.07
C LEU A 68 20.09 -5.20 1.18
N PRO A 69 20.87 -4.97 2.25
CA PRO A 69 20.45 -4.08 3.32
C PRO A 69 20.43 -2.64 2.80
N TYR A 70 19.26 -2.01 2.82
CA TYR A 70 19.06 -0.68 2.28
C TYR A 70 18.43 0.25 3.33
N GLN A 71 18.99 1.44 3.48
CA GLN A 71 18.49 2.45 4.40
C GLN A 71 17.39 3.30 3.75
N CYS A 72 16.24 3.42 4.42
CA CYS A 72 15.14 4.25 3.96
C CYS A 72 15.54 5.73 3.82
N LYS A 73 15.25 6.34 2.65
CA LYS A 73 15.42 7.78 2.37
C LYS A 73 14.32 8.67 2.99
N GLY A 74 13.49 8.12 3.87
CA GLY A 74 12.52 8.88 4.66
C GLY A 74 13.23 9.62 5.77
N SER A 75 13.09 10.96 5.83
CA SER A 75 13.75 11.80 6.82
C SER A 75 13.54 11.31 8.26
N ASN A 76 12.32 10.85 8.56
CA ASN A 76 11.89 10.40 9.89
C ASN A 76 12.00 8.88 10.09
N CYS A 77 12.14 8.09 9.02
CA CYS A 77 12.13 6.64 9.12
C CYS A 77 13.56 6.11 9.29
N ARG A 78 14.44 6.28 8.29
CA ARG A 78 15.85 5.86 8.31
C ARG A 78 16.14 4.39 8.71
N GLU A 79 15.10 3.58 8.87
CA GLU A 79 15.19 2.14 9.12
C GLU A 79 15.90 1.43 7.97
N ILE A 80 16.58 0.33 8.33
CA ILE A 80 17.25 -0.55 7.37
C ILE A 80 16.31 -1.72 7.08
N PHE A 81 16.10 -2.02 5.80
CA PHE A 81 15.28 -3.14 5.34
C PHE A 81 16.01 -3.93 4.26
N GLU A 82 15.61 -5.18 4.06
CA GLU A 82 16.18 -6.03 3.03
C GLU A 82 15.46 -5.85 1.69
N VAL A 83 16.21 -5.58 0.63
CA VAL A 83 15.69 -5.53 -0.73
C VAL A 83 16.01 -6.83 -1.45
N ASN A 84 14.95 -7.50 -1.93
CA ASN A 84 15.02 -8.60 -2.88
C ASN A 84 14.12 -8.26 -4.06
N VAL A 85 14.71 -8.18 -5.25
CA VAL A 85 14.00 -7.95 -6.53
C VAL A 85 14.49 -8.94 -7.56
#